data_AF-A0A0A2L7Y8-F1
#
_entry.id   AF-A0A0A2L7Y8-F1
#
_cell.length_a   1.000
_cell.length_b   1.000
_cell.length_c   1.000
_cell.angle_alpha   90.00
_cell.angle_beta   90.00
_cell.angle_gamma   90.00
#
_symmetry.space_group_name_H-M   'P 1'
#
loop_
_entity.id
_entity.type
_entity.pdbx_description
1 polymer ?
#
loop_
_entity_poly.entity_id
_entity_poly.type
_entity_poly.pdbx_seq_one_letter_code
_entity_poly.pdbx_strand_id
1 'polypeptide(L)'
;MPRQQINLEPFRDDIITLYHHGISSDSISRTLESCHNIQVKERTIQSRLRKWGIRKRHRTTTGDEALHARIRMLFIQDRLTDKAMLNMLQKEGYGISERTLRRLRFKLGLHARASEQEQHQELDQMQKQKQKQTTIPQPRPEAQPM
;
A
#
# COMPACT_ATOMS: atom_id res chain seq x y z
N MET A 1 23.51 -36.12 8.14
CA MET A 1 23.24 -35.79 9.56
C MET A 1 21.82 -35.26 9.69
N PRO A 2 20.94 -35.89 10.49
CA PRO A 2 19.60 -35.37 10.75
C PRO A 2 19.70 -34.02 11.50
N ARG A 3 18.96 -33.01 11.04
CA ARG A 3 18.93 -31.70 11.73
C ARG A 3 18.17 -31.84 13.04
N GLN A 4 18.78 -31.41 14.14
CA GLN A 4 18.11 -31.33 15.44
C GLN A 4 16.85 -30.45 15.34
N GLN A 5 15.71 -31.04 15.64
CA GLN A 5 14.45 -30.31 15.74
C GLN A 5 14.44 -29.54 17.06
N ILE A 6 14.67 -28.23 16.98
CA ILE A 6 14.50 -27.34 18.13
C ILE A 6 13.00 -27.18 18.37
N ASN A 7 12.58 -27.50 19.60
CA ASN A 7 11.22 -27.31 20.06
C ASN A 7 11.00 -25.83 20.42
N LEU A 8 10.39 -25.10 19.49
CA LEU A 8 10.07 -23.67 19.62
C LEU A 8 8.63 -23.42 20.07
N GLU A 9 7.86 -24.48 20.34
CA GLU A 9 6.50 -24.38 20.87
C GLU A 9 6.41 -23.62 22.21
N PRO A 10 7.27 -23.83 23.21
CA PRO A 10 7.17 -23.09 24.48
C PRO A 10 7.48 -21.59 24.35
N PHE A 11 8.25 -21.20 23.33
CA PHE A 11 8.61 -19.79 23.07
C PHE A 11 7.75 -19.17 21.97
N ARG A 12 6.66 -19.86 21.59
CA ARG A 12 5.78 -19.44 20.51
C ARG A 12 5.26 -18.03 20.78
N ASP A 13 4.68 -17.77 21.94
CA ASP A 13 4.03 -16.49 22.23
C ASP A 13 5.03 -15.32 22.28
N ASP A 14 6.24 -15.55 22.79
CA ASP A 14 7.31 -14.55 22.82
C ASP A 14 7.76 -14.19 21.39
N ILE A 15 8.00 -15.20 20.56
CA ILE A 15 8.38 -15.01 19.15
C ILE A 15 7.30 -14.23 18.40
N ILE A 16 6.04 -14.55 18.65
CA ILE A 16 4.88 -13.90 18.04
C ILE A 16 4.81 -12.44 18.46
N THR A 17 4.97 -12.18 19.76
CA THR A 17 4.94 -10.84 20.33
C THR A 17 6.05 -9.98 19.72
N LEU A 18 7.30 -10.47 19.74
CA LEU A 18 8.45 -9.78 19.14
C LEU A 18 8.22 -9.52 17.64
N TYR A 19 7.67 -10.49 16.91
CA TYR A 19 7.34 -10.34 15.50
C TYR A 19 6.24 -9.29 15.25
N HIS A 20 5.25 -9.20 16.13
CA HIS A 20 4.20 -8.16 16.08
C HIS A 20 4.72 -6.76 16.43
N HIS A 21 5.75 -6.65 17.27
CA HIS A 21 6.47 -5.41 17.52
C HIS A 21 7.34 -4.95 16.35
N GLY A 22 7.39 -5.72 15.25
CA GLY A 22 8.14 -5.37 14.05
C GLY A 22 9.62 -5.74 14.11
N ILE A 23 10.01 -6.54 15.10
CA ILE A 23 11.39 -7.01 15.27
C ILE A 23 11.71 -8.02 14.16
N SER A 24 12.89 -7.86 13.56
CA SER A 24 13.34 -8.72 12.47
C SER A 24 13.59 -10.16 12.95
N SER A 25 13.44 -11.14 12.06
CA SER A 25 13.67 -12.54 12.41
C SER A 25 15.12 -12.83 12.86
N ASP A 26 16.12 -12.06 12.40
CA ASP A 26 17.50 -12.13 12.90
C ASP A 26 17.59 -11.62 14.34
N SER A 27 16.98 -10.47 14.62
CA SER A 27 16.95 -9.91 15.97
C SER A 27 16.22 -10.82 16.95
N ILE A 28 15.11 -11.45 16.53
CA ILE A 28 14.39 -12.46 17.33
C ILE A 28 15.30 -13.66 17.66
N SER A 29 16.11 -14.13 16.69
CA SER A 29 17.11 -15.18 16.94
C SER A 29 18.08 -14.80 18.04
N ARG A 30 18.62 -13.58 17.99
CA ARG A 30 19.57 -13.09 19.00
C ARG A 30 18.92 -12.98 20.38
N THR A 31 17.67 -12.52 20.43
CA THR A 31 16.92 -12.45 21.71
C THR A 31 16.67 -13.84 22.30
N LEU A 32 16.31 -14.83 21.47
CA LEU A 32 16.12 -16.22 21.89
C LEU A 32 17.43 -16.85 22.40
N GLU A 33 18.54 -16.54 21.73
CA GLU A 33 19.86 -16.99 22.14
C GLU A 33 20.26 -16.39 23.49
N SER A 34 20.09 -15.08 23.67
CA SER A 34 20.45 -14.39 24.93
C SER A 34 19.54 -14.73 26.11
N CYS A 35 18.22 -14.85 25.91
CA CYS A 35 17.27 -15.07 27.00
C CYS A 35 17.07 -16.54 27.35
N HIS A 36 17.16 -17.44 26.36
CA HIS A 36 16.82 -18.86 26.55
C HIS A 36 17.97 -19.82 26.21
N ASN A 37 19.12 -19.31 25.75
CA ASN A 37 20.28 -20.10 25.34
C ASN A 37 19.96 -21.10 24.20
N ILE A 38 19.06 -20.69 23.28
CA ILE A 38 18.65 -21.51 22.13
C ILE A 38 19.12 -20.84 20.84
N GLN A 39 19.99 -21.51 20.09
CA GLN A 39 20.43 -21.03 18.78
C GLN A 39 19.43 -21.41 17.68
N VAL A 40 18.70 -20.42 17.16
CA VAL A 40 17.67 -20.64 16.14
C VAL A 40 17.97 -19.80 14.91
N LYS A 41 18.34 -20.42 13.78
CA LYS A 41 18.54 -19.67 12.53
C LYS A 41 17.26 -18.95 12.10
N GLU A 42 17.41 -17.78 11.49
CA GLU A 42 16.32 -16.97 10.93
C GLU A 42 15.32 -17.80 10.12
N ARG A 43 15.83 -18.69 9.24
CA ARG A 43 15.02 -19.58 8.40
C ARG A 43 14.09 -20.49 9.22
N THR A 44 14.53 -20.93 10.41
CA THR A 44 13.73 -21.75 11.31
C THR A 44 12.61 -20.93 11.93
N ILE A 45 12.89 -19.69 12.35
CA ILE A 45 11.88 -18.76 12.87
C ILE A 45 10.83 -18.47 11.78
N GLN A 46 11.26 -18.12 10.58
CA GLN A 46 10.36 -17.89 9.44
C GLN A 46 9.52 -19.14 9.12
N SER A 47 10.12 -20.33 9.11
CA SER A 47 9.39 -21.58 8.87
C SER A 47 8.35 -21.85 9.96
N ARG A 48 8.66 -21.57 11.23
CA ARG A 48 7.74 -21.75 12.36
C ARG A 48 6.62 -20.71 12.32
N LEU A 49 6.93 -19.44 12.07
CA LEU A 49 5.94 -18.39 11.84
C LEU A 49 4.96 -18.78 10.73
N ARG A 50 5.45 -19.33 9.62
CA ARG A 50 4.60 -19.86 8.54
C ARG A 50 3.72 -21.03 9.00
N LYS A 51 4.28 -21.97 9.77
CA LYS A 51 3.55 -23.12 10.33
C LYS A 51 2.47 -22.69 11.32
N TRP A 52 2.74 -21.67 12.12
CA TRP A 52 1.79 -21.06 13.05
C TRP A 52 0.75 -20.15 12.36
N GLY A 53 0.81 -19.99 11.03
CA GLY A 53 -0.13 -19.16 10.27
C GLY A 53 0.16 -17.66 10.36
N ILE A 54 1.32 -17.28 10.89
CA ILE A 54 1.68 -15.89 11.20
C ILE A 54 2.41 -15.33 10.00
N ARG A 55 1.61 -14.78 9.11
CA ARG A 55 2.11 -13.91 8.04
C ARG A 55 2.17 -12.49 8.57
N LYS A 56 3.17 -11.72 8.11
CA LYS A 56 3.18 -10.26 8.21
C LYS A 56 1.92 -9.74 7.53
N ARG A 57 0.82 -9.63 8.29
CA ARG A 57 -0.40 -8.98 7.82
C ARG A 57 0.04 -7.54 7.60
N HIS A 58 -0.02 -7.05 6.37
CA HIS A 58 0.16 -5.63 6.10
C HIS A 58 -0.87 -4.87 6.95
N ARG A 59 -0.44 -4.49 8.16
CA ARG A 59 -1.29 -4.04 9.26
C ARG A 59 -1.89 -2.67 8.96
N THR A 60 -1.31 -1.98 7.99
CA THR A 60 -1.58 -0.59 7.66
C THR A 60 -2.79 -0.37 6.77
N THR A 61 -3.42 -1.40 6.19
CA THR A 61 -4.49 -1.15 5.19
C THR A 61 -5.87 -1.68 5.57
N THR A 62 -5.98 -2.76 6.34
CA THR A 62 -7.30 -3.40 6.61
C THR A 62 -7.90 -3.03 7.97
N GLY A 63 -7.09 -2.50 8.89
CA GLY A 63 -7.51 -2.14 10.26
C GLY A 63 -7.42 -0.65 10.56
N ASP A 64 -7.02 0.17 9.60
CA ASP A 64 -6.89 1.61 9.79
C ASP A 64 -8.25 2.27 9.55
N GLU A 65 -8.90 2.67 10.63
CA GLU A 65 -10.21 3.30 10.60
C GLU A 65 -10.14 4.71 10.00
N ALA A 66 -9.01 5.40 10.14
CA ALA A 66 -8.76 6.68 9.48
C ALA A 66 -8.70 6.51 7.97
N LEU A 67 -8.02 5.46 7.49
CA LEU A 67 -8.01 5.11 6.06
C LEU A 67 -9.44 4.81 5.54
N HIS A 68 -10.24 4.06 6.31
CA HIS A 68 -11.62 3.77 5.93
C HIS A 68 -12.51 5.02 5.88
N ALA A 69 -12.33 5.96 6.82
CA ALA A 69 -13.03 7.24 6.82
C ALA A 69 -12.61 8.09 5.62
N ARG A 70 -11.32 8.10 5.28
CA ARG A 70 -10.80 8.85 4.13
C ARG A 70 -11.32 8.31 2.80
N ILE A 71 -11.33 6.99 2.62
CA ILE A 71 -11.92 6.33 1.43
C ILE A 71 -13.40 6.69 1.31
N ARG A 72 -14.15 6.69 2.42
CA ARG A 72 -15.57 7.11 2.43
C ARG A 72 -15.74 8.57 2.02
N MET A 73 -14.94 9.49 2.56
CA MET A 73 -14.99 10.90 2.17
C MET A 73 -14.68 11.10 0.68
N LEU A 74 -13.58 10.54 0.18
CA LEU A 74 -13.16 10.67 -1.22
C LEU A 74 -14.20 10.12 -2.20
N PHE A 75 -14.93 9.06 -1.80
CA PHE A 75 -15.97 8.45 -2.63
C PHE A 75 -17.32 9.17 -2.55
N ILE A 76 -17.72 9.64 -1.36
CA ILE A 76 -19.04 10.26 -1.14
C ILE A 76 -19.03 11.74 -1.52
N GLN A 77 -18.01 12.48 -1.06
CA GLN A 77 -17.93 13.94 -1.20
C GLN A 77 -17.35 14.35 -2.55
N ASP A 78 -16.29 13.66 -2.96
CA ASP A 78 -15.48 14.00 -4.12
C ASP A 78 -15.87 13.20 -5.39
N ARG A 79 -16.63 12.11 -5.25
CA ARG A 79 -17.02 11.19 -6.34
C ARG A 79 -15.82 10.72 -7.18
N LEU A 80 -14.64 10.58 -6.55
CA LEU A 80 -13.41 10.25 -7.26
C LEU A 80 -13.41 8.80 -7.77
N THR A 81 -12.80 8.58 -8.95
CA THR A 81 -12.54 7.23 -9.48
C THR A 81 -11.49 6.49 -8.65
N ASP A 82 -11.46 5.17 -8.75
CA ASP A 82 -10.54 4.32 -7.98
C ASP A 82 -9.06 4.71 -8.14
N LYS A 83 -8.67 5.12 -9.36
CA LYS A 83 -7.31 5.58 -9.65
C LYS A 83 -7.00 6.92 -8.98
N ALA A 84 -7.94 7.86 -8.99
CA ALA A 84 -7.77 9.17 -8.38
C ALA A 84 -7.73 9.04 -6.84
N MET A 85 -8.62 8.23 -6.26
CA MET A 85 -8.60 7.92 -4.82
C MET A 85 -7.27 7.29 -4.41
N LEU A 86 -6.74 6.35 -5.20
CA LEU A 86 -5.44 5.74 -4.93
C LEU A 86 -4.29 6.77 -4.96
N ASN A 87 -4.29 7.68 -5.93
CA ASN A 87 -3.26 8.73 -6.02
C ASN A 87 -3.28 9.65 -4.79
N MET A 88 -4.48 10.06 -4.35
CA MET A 88 -4.64 10.89 -3.14
C MET A 88 -4.16 10.15 -1.89
N LEU A 89 -4.55 8.88 -1.73
CA LEU A 89 -4.14 8.06 -0.60
C LEU A 89 -2.62 7.82 -0.58
N GLN A 90 -2.00 7.63 -1.74
CA GLN A 90 -0.54 7.52 -1.83
C GLN A 90 0.17 8.84 -1.50
N LYS A 91 -0.38 9.99 -1.93
CA LYS A 91 0.15 11.32 -1.56
C LYS A 91 0.07 11.60 -0.06
N GLU A 92 -0.96 11.07 0.60
CA GLU A 92 -1.13 11.14 2.05
C GLU A 92 -0.22 10.15 2.81
N GLY A 93 0.56 9.32 2.09
CA GLY A 93 1.51 8.36 2.68
C GLY A 93 0.93 6.96 2.90
N TYR A 94 -0.31 6.70 2.47
CA TYR A 94 -0.89 5.36 2.55
C TYR A 94 -0.34 4.48 1.41
N GLY A 95 0.54 3.52 1.76
CA GLY A 95 1.11 2.53 0.84
C GLY A 95 0.11 1.43 0.42
N ILE A 96 -1.02 1.81 -0.16
CA ILE A 96 -2.08 0.89 -0.56
C ILE A 96 -2.02 0.58 -2.05
N SER A 97 -2.35 -0.67 -2.40
CA SER A 97 -2.49 -1.10 -3.79
C SER A 97 -3.93 -0.96 -4.27
N GLU A 98 -4.15 -0.81 -5.57
CA GLU A 98 -5.49 -0.69 -6.19
C GLU A 98 -6.40 -1.87 -5.81
N ARG A 99 -5.84 -3.08 -5.83
CA ARG A 99 -6.56 -4.30 -5.43
C ARG A 99 -7.06 -4.23 -3.98
N THR A 100 -6.28 -3.62 -3.09
CA THR A 100 -6.62 -3.46 -1.68
C THR A 100 -7.66 -2.36 -1.50
N LEU A 101 -7.50 -1.23 -2.18
CA LEU A 101 -8.49 -0.15 -2.20
C LEU A 101 -9.86 -0.68 -2.67
N ARG A 102 -9.90 -1.43 -3.77
CA ARG A 102 -11.13 -2.02 -4.30
C ARG A 102 -11.78 -2.97 -3.30
N ARG A 103 -10.98 -3.82 -2.63
CA ARG A 103 -11.48 -4.71 -1.57
C ARG A 103 -12.04 -3.95 -0.37
N LEU A 104 -11.39 -2.87 0.05
CA LEU A 104 -11.90 -2.00 1.12
C LEU A 104 -13.20 -1.32 0.72
N ARG A 105 -13.29 -0.84 -0.53
CA ARG A 105 -14.50 -0.23 -1.10
C ARG A 105 -15.70 -1.17 -1.00
N PHE A 106 -15.51 -2.44 -1.40
CA PHE A 106 -16.52 -3.48 -1.23
C PHE A 106 -16.87 -3.75 0.24
N LYS A 107 -15.88 -3.83 1.12
CA LYS A 107 -16.11 -4.05 2.55
C LYS A 107 -16.90 -2.91 3.21
N LEU A 108 -16.72 -1.68 2.72
CA LEU A 108 -17.40 -0.49 3.20
C LEU A 108 -18.78 -0.27 2.56
N GLY A 109 -19.25 -1.19 1.71
CA GLY A 109 -20.54 -1.08 1.04
C GLY A 109 -20.58 0.00 -0.05
N LEU A 110 -19.43 0.50 -0.49
CA LEU A 110 -19.30 1.55 -1.51
C LEU A 110 -19.36 0.92 -2.93
N HIS A 111 -20.48 0.27 -3.23
CA HIS A 111 -20.73 -0.34 -4.53
C HIS A 111 -21.20 0.73 -5.52
N ALA A 112 -20.28 1.32 -6.28
CA ALA A 112 -20.68 2.03 -7.50
C ALA A 112 -21.31 0.99 -8.44
N ARG A 113 -22.60 1.16 -8.79
CA ARG A 113 -23.11 0.56 -10.02
C ARG A 113 -22.39 1.27 -11.16
N ALA A 114 -21.71 0.51 -11.99
CA ALA A 114 -21.05 1.04 -13.17
C ALA A 114 -22.12 1.63 -14.09
N SER A 115 -22.28 2.94 -14.01
CA SER A 115 -22.93 3.76 -15.03
C SER A 115 -22.06 4.98 -15.25
N GLU A 116 -20.79 4.75 -15.57
CA GLU A 116 -19.86 5.79 -16.04
C GLU A 116 -18.95 5.17 -17.11
N GLN A 117 -19.55 4.70 -18.21
CA GLN A 117 -18.85 4.65 -19.49
C GLN A 117 -18.54 6.07 -20.03
N GLU A 118 -18.95 7.13 -19.33
CA GLU A 118 -18.92 8.51 -19.83
C GLU A 118 -17.70 9.34 -19.38
N GLN A 119 -16.98 8.97 -18.31
CA GLN A 119 -15.94 9.83 -17.72
C GLN A 119 -14.52 9.66 -18.30
N HIS A 120 -14.25 8.61 -19.09
CA HIS A 120 -12.93 8.44 -19.74
C HIS A 120 -12.73 9.34 -20.97
N GLN A 121 -13.80 9.96 -21.49
CA GLN A 121 -13.69 10.85 -22.66
C GLN A 121 -13.31 12.29 -22.31
N GLU A 122 -13.49 12.74 -21.07
CA GLU A 122 -13.29 14.16 -20.72
C GLU A 122 -11.83 14.47 -20.33
N LEU A 123 -11.15 13.55 -19.65
CA LEU A 123 -9.74 13.73 -19.25
C LEU A 123 -8.77 13.71 -20.44
N ASP A 124 -9.04 12.92 -21.47
CA ASP A 124 -8.23 12.88 -22.69
C ASP A 124 -8.42 14.16 -23.54
N GLN A 125 -9.64 14.73 -23.54
CA GLN A 125 -9.96 15.97 -24.24
C GLN A 125 -9.30 17.20 -23.61
N MET A 126 -9.21 17.29 -22.28
CA MET A 126 -8.54 18.42 -21.62
C MET A 126 -7.02 18.42 -21.80
N GLN A 127 -6.37 17.25 -21.87
CA GLN A 127 -4.92 17.19 -22.10
C GLN A 127 -4.54 17.65 -23.52
N LYS A 128 -5.40 17.41 -24.51
CA LYS A 128 -5.19 17.89 -25.90
C LYS A 128 -5.30 19.41 -26.05
N GLN A 129 -6.05 20.10 -25.18
CA GLN A 129 -6.18 21.56 -25.26
C GLN A 129 -5.00 22.32 -24.64
N LYS A 130 -4.34 21.76 -23.62
CA LYS A 130 -3.17 22.40 -22.98
C LYS A 130 -1.91 22.46 -23.85
N GLN A 131 -1.76 21.58 -24.85
CA GLN A 131 -0.62 21.62 -25.78
C GLN A 131 -0.77 22.62 -26.93
N LYS A 132 -1.98 23.12 -27.21
CA LYS A 132 -2.21 24.05 -28.33
C LYS A 132 -1.90 25.53 -28.00
N GLN A 133 -1.65 25.88 -26.74
CA GLN A 133 -1.41 27.28 -26.33
C GLN A 133 0.08 27.63 -26.15
N THR A 134 1.03 26.70 -26.34
CA THR A 134 2.48 27.00 -26.23
C THR A 134 3.18 27.38 -27.53
N THR A 135 2.48 27.55 -28.65
CA THR A 135 3.04 28.20 -29.84
C THR A 135 2.66 29.67 -29.86
N ILE A 136 3.37 30.48 -29.08
CA ILE A 136 3.51 31.92 -29.35
C ILE A 136 4.42 32.02 -30.59
N PRO A 137 3.96 32.52 -31.74
CA PRO A 137 4.85 32.86 -32.84
C PRO A 137 5.60 34.13 -32.43
N GLN A 138 6.93 34.10 -32.47
CA GLN A 138 7.72 35.33 -32.39
C GLN A 138 7.30 36.27 -33.54
N PRO A 139 7.03 37.55 -33.28
CA PRO A 139 6.72 38.50 -34.34
C PRO A 139 7.97 38.78 -35.17
N ARG A 140 7.85 38.57 -36.48
CA ARG A 140 8.77 39.12 -37.49
C ARG A 140 8.82 40.64 -37.32
N PRO A 141 9.99 41.28 -37.20
CA PRO A 141 10.09 42.71 -37.45
C PRO A 141 9.99 42.92 -38.97
N GLU A 142 8.83 43.32 -39.46
CA GLU A 142 8.70 43.90 -40.79
C GLU A 142 9.38 45.27 -40.81
N ALA A 143 10.36 45.35 -41.70
CA ALA A 143 11.01 46.50 -42.33
C ALA A 143 10.37 47.88 -42.11
N GLN A 144 11.22 48.89 -41.93
CA GLN A 144 10.98 50.22 -42.47
C GLN A 144 12.29 50.90 -42.94
N PRO A 145 12.17 51.84 -43.89
CA PRO A 145 13.08 52.05 -45.02
C PRO A 145 14.12 53.15 -44.77
N MET A 146 15.13 53.23 -45.64
CA MET A 146 15.66 54.43 -46.33
C MET A 146 16.76 53.98 -47.29
#